data_AF-A0A242L946-F1
#
_entry.id   AF-A0A242L946-F1
#
_cell.length_a   1.000
_cell.length_b   1.000
_cell.length_c   1.000
_cell.angle_alpha   90.00
_cell.angle_beta   90.00
_cell.angle_gamma   90.00
#
_symmetry.space_group_name_H-M   'P 1'
#
loop_
_entity.id
_entity.type
_entity.pdbx_description
1 polymer ?
#
loop_
_entity_poly.entity_id
_entity_poly.type
_entity_poly.pdbx_seq_one_letter_code
_entity_poly.pdbx_strand_id
1 'polypeptide(L)'
;MFYAIALALGVVVGLVSYPNIASIFKFQERGQERAICKKFDCKKNEFTYFYSENDDFFIATVNGKEYHIKFSQKKPTQVIYSEELFTTPN
;
A
#
# COMPACT_ATOMS: atom_id res chain seq x y z
N MET A 1 28.05 -27.71 -13.95
CA MET A 1 28.00 -26.69 -15.02
C MET A 1 26.59 -26.17 -15.27
N PHE A 2 25.58 -27.04 -15.49
CA PHE A 2 24.18 -26.64 -15.70
C PHE A 2 23.58 -25.76 -14.58
N TYR A 3 23.85 -26.06 -13.32
CA TYR A 3 23.36 -25.27 -12.17
C TYR A 3 23.88 -23.82 -12.15
N ALA A 4 25.14 -23.59 -12.59
CA ALA A 4 25.71 -22.26 -12.64
C ALA A 4 25.06 -21.39 -13.74
N ILE A 5 24.72 -22.02 -14.88
CA ILE A 5 24.01 -21.36 -15.98
C ILE A 5 22.57 -21.01 -15.56
N ALA A 6 21.89 -21.93 -14.87
CA ALA A 6 20.55 -21.68 -14.35
C ALA A 6 20.50 -20.53 -13.34
N LEU A 7 21.47 -20.45 -12.41
CA LEU A 7 21.60 -19.34 -11.47
C LEU A 7 21.87 -18.01 -12.19
N ALA A 8 22.79 -18.00 -13.16
CA ALA A 8 23.09 -16.80 -13.93
C ALA A 8 21.85 -16.28 -14.68
N LEU A 9 21.08 -17.17 -15.31
CA LEU A 9 19.82 -16.81 -15.98
C LEU A 9 18.77 -16.29 -14.99
N GLY A 10 18.62 -16.93 -13.84
CA GLY A 10 17.70 -16.47 -12.79
C GLY A 10 18.03 -15.06 -12.28
N VAL A 11 19.32 -14.77 -12.06
CA VAL A 11 19.78 -13.43 -11.63
C VAL A 11 19.51 -12.39 -12.71
N VAL A 12 19.79 -12.69 -13.98
CA VAL A 12 19.54 -11.77 -15.10
C VAL A 12 18.04 -11.48 -15.24
N VAL A 13 17.18 -12.50 -15.17
CA VAL A 13 15.73 -12.33 -15.22
C VAL A 13 15.25 -11.47 -14.05
N GLY A 14 15.75 -11.74 -12.84
CA GLY A 14 15.43 -10.95 -11.64
C GLY A 14 15.80 -9.46 -11.80
N LEU A 15 17.02 -9.17 -12.27
CA LEU A 15 17.49 -7.79 -12.47
C LEU A 15 16.69 -7.02 -13.54
N VAL A 16 16.33 -7.69 -14.64
CA VAL A 16 15.59 -7.06 -15.76
C VAL A 16 14.10 -6.85 -15.41
N SER A 17 13.52 -7.73 -14.60
CA SER A 17 12.12 -7.63 -14.17
C SER A 17 11.90 -6.71 -12.97
N TYR A 18 12.91 -6.49 -12.12
CA TYR A 18 12.85 -5.61 -10.95
C TYR A 18 12.30 -4.20 -11.21
N PRO A 19 12.78 -3.43 -12.22
CA PRO A 19 12.28 -2.06 -12.44
C PRO A 19 10.80 -2.01 -12.84
N ASN A 20 10.33 -3.01 -13.59
CA ASN A 20 8.93 -3.10 -14.00
C ASN A 20 8.02 -3.39 -12.80
N ILE A 21 8.41 -4.34 -11.95
CA ILE A 21 7.64 -4.70 -10.76
C ILE A 21 7.60 -3.53 -9.76
N ALA A 22 8.74 -2.87 -9.51
CA ALA A 22 8.79 -1.70 -8.63
C ALA A 22 7.91 -0.53 -9.12
N SER A 23 7.81 -0.34 -10.43
CA SER A 23 6.96 0.70 -11.02
C SER A 23 5.46 0.44 -10.81
N ILE A 24 5.03 -0.82 -10.85
CA ILE A 24 3.64 -1.25 -10.62
C ILE A 24 3.25 -1.00 -9.15
N PHE A 25 4.11 -1.40 -8.21
CA PHE A 25 3.87 -1.12 -6.79
C PHE A 25 3.78 0.38 -6.50
N LYS A 26 4.68 1.20 -7.07
CA LYS A 26 4.63 2.67 -6.95
C LYS A 26 3.38 3.29 -7.57
N PHE A 27 2.83 2.71 -8.64
CA PHE A 27 1.60 3.20 -9.26
C PHE A 27 0.39 2.91 -8.37
N GLN A 28 0.34 1.71 -7.78
CA GLN A 28 -0.70 1.33 -6.83
C GLN A 28 -0.68 2.22 -5.57
N GLU A 29 0.50 2.46 -5.01
CA GLU A 29 0.70 3.32 -3.83
C GLU A 29 0.16 4.73 -4.07
N ARG A 30 0.53 5.38 -5.20
CA ARG A 30 -0.04 6.69 -5.57
C ARG A 30 -1.56 6.66 -5.76
N GLY A 31 -2.09 5.55 -6.25
CA GLY A 31 -3.53 5.36 -6.41
C GLY A 31 -4.26 5.26 -5.08
N GLN A 32 -3.69 4.55 -4.11
CA GLN A 32 -4.18 4.45 -2.74
C GLN A 32 -4.10 5.80 -2.02
N GLU A 33 -2.98 6.51 -2.09
CA GLU A 33 -2.82 7.86 -1.55
C GLU A 33 -3.92 8.81 -2.05
N ARG A 34 -4.16 8.83 -3.37
CA ARG A 34 -5.23 9.65 -3.96
C ARG A 34 -6.62 9.26 -3.47
N ALA A 35 -6.85 7.97 -3.25
CA ALA A 35 -8.13 7.47 -2.75
C ALA A 35 -8.37 7.90 -1.30
N ILE A 36 -7.32 7.86 -0.46
CA ILE A 36 -7.35 8.35 0.92
C ILE A 36 -7.61 9.87 0.91
N CYS A 37 -6.83 10.65 0.16
CA CYS A 37 -7.05 12.10 0.01
C CYS A 37 -8.49 12.42 -0.41
N LYS A 38 -9.03 11.69 -1.39
CA LYS A 38 -10.41 11.89 -1.86
C LYS A 38 -11.45 11.57 -0.78
N LYS A 39 -11.17 10.62 0.11
CA LYS A 39 -12.09 10.17 1.16
C LYS A 39 -12.07 11.09 2.38
N PHE A 40 -10.90 11.59 2.76
CA PHE A 40 -10.69 12.36 3.99
C PHE A 40 -10.40 13.85 3.75
N ASP A 41 -10.47 14.31 2.49
CA ASP A 41 -10.19 15.70 2.07
C ASP A 41 -8.83 16.22 2.58
N CYS A 42 -7.80 15.39 2.49
CA CYS A 42 -6.44 15.70 2.97
C CYS A 42 -5.44 15.83 1.82
N LYS A 43 -4.28 16.44 2.10
CA LYS A 43 -3.13 16.47 1.16
C LYS A 43 -2.19 15.29 1.42
N LYS A 44 -1.39 14.94 0.41
CA LYS A 44 -0.42 13.82 0.45
C LYS A 44 0.50 13.79 1.70
N ASN A 45 0.82 14.95 2.27
CA ASN A 45 1.74 15.05 3.41
C ASN A 45 1.00 15.23 4.76
N GLU A 46 -0.33 15.21 4.77
CA GLU A 46 -1.17 15.44 5.96
C GLU A 46 -1.70 14.13 6.56
N PHE A 47 -1.29 12.98 6.00
CA PHE A 47 -1.64 11.67 6.51
C PHE A 47 -0.49 10.68 6.39
N THR A 48 -0.56 9.63 7.20
CA THR A 48 0.25 8.42 7.07
C THR A 48 -0.68 7.23 6.95
N TYR A 49 -0.25 6.17 6.26
CA TYR A 49 -1.01 4.93 6.23
C TYR A 49 -0.10 3.72 6.12
N PHE A 50 -0.50 2.61 6.75
CA PHE A 50 0.22 1.34 6.72
C PHE A 50 -0.76 0.16 6.81
N TYR A 51 -0.32 -1.01 6.36
CA TYR A 51 -1.10 -2.23 6.44
C TYR A 51 -0.91 -2.88 7.83
N SER A 52 -2.00 -3.18 8.53
CA SER A 52 -1.98 -3.96 9.76
C SER A 52 -2.22 -5.43 9.42
N GLU A 53 -1.19 -6.27 9.62
CA GLU A 53 -1.29 -7.72 9.38
C GLU A 53 -2.26 -8.41 10.35
N ASN A 54 -2.53 -7.82 11.51
CA ASN A 54 -3.37 -8.43 12.54
C ASN A 54 -4.87 -8.40 12.19
N ASP A 55 -5.32 -7.33 11.53
CA ASP A 55 -6.75 -7.06 11.38
C ASP A 55 -7.21 -7.05 9.90
N ASP A 56 -6.30 -7.23 8.93
CA ASP A 56 -6.59 -7.13 7.49
C ASP A 56 -7.18 -5.75 7.12
N PHE A 57 -6.75 -4.70 7.82
CA PHE A 57 -7.08 -3.30 7.54
C PHE A 57 -5.82 -2.49 7.27
N PHE A 58 -5.97 -1.43 6.49
CA PHE A 58 -5.01 -0.35 6.47
C PHE A 58 -5.36 0.62 7.60
N ILE A 59 -4.38 0.96 8.42
CA ILE A 59 -4.50 2.02 9.41
C ILE A 59 -4.02 3.29 8.73
N ALA A 60 -4.87 4.32 8.68
CA ALA A 60 -4.48 5.66 8.23
C ALA A 60 -4.66 6.66 9.36
N THR A 61 -3.64 7.47 9.59
CA THR A 61 -3.69 8.57 10.54
C THR A 61 -3.87 9.85 9.75
N VAL A 62 -5.03 10.50 9.88
CA VAL A 62 -5.35 11.77 9.22
C VAL A 62 -5.67 12.79 10.30
N ASN A 63 -4.95 13.93 10.31
CA ASN A 63 -5.18 15.01 11.29
C ASN A 63 -5.18 14.54 12.76
N GLY A 64 -4.31 13.59 13.12
CA GLY A 64 -4.20 13.06 14.48
C GLY A 64 -5.29 12.07 14.89
N LYS A 65 -6.16 11.68 13.96
CA LYS A 65 -7.16 10.62 14.16
C LYS A 65 -6.77 9.39 13.37
N GLU A 66 -6.93 8.22 13.97
CA GLU A 66 -6.66 6.95 13.31
C GLU A 66 -7.93 6.38 12.70
N TYR A 67 -7.79 5.77 11.53
CA TYR A 67 -8.88 5.18 10.77
C TYR A 67 -8.52 3.79 10.29
N HIS A 68 -9.44 2.85 10.47
CA HIS A 68 -9.41 1.56 9.78
C HIS A 68 -10.02 1.71 8.39
N ILE A 69 -9.23 1.35 7.37
CA ILE A 69 -9.57 1.48 5.96
C ILE A 69 -9.45 0.13 5.28
N LYS A 70 -10.42 -0.21 4.41
CA LYS A 70 -10.27 -1.29 3.43
C LYS A 70 -10.35 -0.74 2.03
N PHE A 71 -9.44 -1.20 1.18
CA PHE A 71 -9.49 -0.97 -0.26
C PHE A 71 -10.26 -2.10 -0.95
N SER A 72 -10.85 -1.81 -2.10
CA SER A 72 -11.45 -2.86 -2.93
C SER A 72 -10.37 -3.80 -3.46
N GLN A 73 -10.54 -5.11 -3.27
CA GLN A 73 -9.67 -6.13 -3.86
C GLN A 73 -9.66 -6.10 -5.39
N LYS A 74 -10.78 -5.67 -6.02
CA LYS A 74 -10.88 -5.54 -7.49
C LYS A 74 -10.34 -4.20 -7.99
N LYS A 75 -10.36 -3.16 -7.15
CA LYS A 75 -9.95 -1.79 -7.47
C LYS A 75 -9.15 -1.21 -6.30
N PRO A 76 -7.83 -1.47 -6.21
CA PRO A 76 -7.01 -1.09 -5.06
C PRO A 76 -6.85 0.43 -4.87
N THR A 77 -7.44 1.23 -5.76
CA THR A 77 -7.50 2.69 -5.70
C THR A 77 -8.86 3.21 -5.21
N GLN A 78 -9.69 2.35 -4.62
CA GLN A 78 -11.01 2.70 -4.09
C GLN A 78 -11.12 2.24 -2.64
N VAL A 79 -11.40 3.19 -1.74
CA VAL A 79 -11.75 2.91 -0.35
C VAL A 79 -13.21 2.42 -0.30
N ILE A 80 -13.43 1.22 0.26
CA ILE A 80 -14.75 0.61 0.43
C ILE A 80 -15.23 0.62 1.89
N TYR A 81 -14.30 0.75 2.83
CA TYR A 81 -14.57 0.81 4.25
C TYR A 81 -13.70 1.89 4.89
N SER A 82 -14.27 2.63 5.83
CA SER A 82 -13.57 3.63 6.64
C SER A 82 -14.28 3.77 7.99
N GLU A 83 -13.57 3.51 9.07
CA GLU A 83 -14.08 3.68 10.45
C GLU A 83 -13.04 4.40 11.29
N GLU A 84 -13.47 5.38 12.09
CA GLU A 84 -12.59 6.09 13.03
C GLU A 84 -12.31 5.21 14.24
N LEU A 85 -11.04 5.03 14.56
CA LEU A 85 -10.61 4.39 15.80
C LEU A 85 -10.64 5.42 16.91
N PHE A 86 -11.51 5.20 17.90
CA PHE A 86 -11.42 5.92 19.15
C PHE A 86 -10.26 5.33 19.95
N THR A 87 -9.09 5.97 19.90
CA THR A 87 -8.02 5.67 20.86
C THR A 87 -8.52 6.10 22.23
N THR A 88 -9.08 5.17 23.01
CA THR A 88 -9.27 5.39 24.44
C THR A 88 -7.90 5.65 25.04
N PRO A 89 -7.64 6.83 25.64
CA PRO A 89 -6.40 7.05 26.36
C PRO A 89 -6.38 6.02 27.51
N ASN A 90 -5.36 5.17 27.48
CA ASN A 90 -5.09 4.18 28.52
C ASN A 90 -4.43 4.88 29.72
#